data_AF-A0A1A7WP68-F1
#
_entry.id   AF-A0A1A7WP68-F1
#
_cell.length_a   1.000
_cell.length_b   1.000
_cell.length_c   1.000
_cell.angle_alpha   90.00
_cell.angle_beta   90.00
_cell.angle_gamma   90.00
#
_symmetry.space_group_name_H-M   'P 1'
#
loop_
_entity.id
_entity.type
_entity.pdbx_description
1 polymer ?
#
loop_
_entity_poly.entity_id
_entity_poly.type
_entity_poly.pdbx_seq_one_letter_code
_entity_poly.pdbx_strand_id
1 'polypeptide(L)'
;LALILSLCSEILSFESSSITIQYRVWEEQPIGTQVGRLVDDLRQRDEVGLLEDFQVVEQGKALPFSVNTRDGVVSTQGRLDREELCRGS
;
A
#
# COMPACT_ATOMS: atom_id res chain seq x y z
N LEU A 1 -5.18 -21.26 51.81
CA LEU A 1 -4.47 -20.15 51.14
C LEU A 1 -3.90 -20.68 49.85
N ALA A 2 -4.40 -20.21 48.71
CA ALA A 2 -3.75 -20.44 47.43
C ALA A 2 -4.06 -19.26 46.52
N LEU A 3 -3.03 -18.58 46.04
CA LEU A 3 -3.13 -17.62 44.95
C LEU A 3 -2.41 -18.26 43.77
N ILE A 4 -3.16 -18.58 42.73
CA ILE A 4 -2.60 -19.04 41.47
C ILE A 4 -2.35 -17.79 40.63
N LEU A 5 -1.07 -17.46 40.46
CA LEU A 5 -0.62 -16.48 39.50
C LEU A 5 -0.31 -17.21 38.20
N SER A 6 -1.17 -17.02 37.19
CA SER A 6 -0.88 -17.43 35.82
C SER A 6 -0.39 -16.21 35.05
N LEU A 7 0.90 -16.21 34.70
CA LEU A 7 1.48 -15.26 33.76
C LEU A 7 1.52 -15.94 32.40
N CYS A 8 0.54 -15.62 31.55
CA CYS A 8 0.61 -15.92 30.12
C CYS A 8 1.32 -14.76 29.43
N SER A 9 2.63 -14.86 29.26
CA SER A 9 3.35 -14.04 28.30
C SER A 9 3.15 -14.69 26.93
N GLU A 10 2.14 -14.25 26.20
CA GLU A 10 2.12 -14.47 24.75
C GLU A 10 3.31 -13.70 24.18
N ILE A 11 4.28 -14.46 23.64
CA ILE A 11 5.35 -13.87 22.85
C ILE A 11 4.64 -13.20 21.66
N LEU A 12 4.69 -11.88 21.61
CA LEU A 12 4.33 -11.10 20.43
C LEU A 12 5.31 -11.50 19.31
N SER A 13 5.01 -12.59 18.62
CA SER A 13 5.56 -12.85 17.30
C SER A 13 4.98 -11.80 16.36
N PHE A 14 5.68 -10.67 16.23
CA PHE A 14 5.47 -9.73 15.14
C PHE A 14 5.89 -10.44 13.83
N GLU A 15 5.06 -11.36 13.33
CA GLU A 15 5.07 -11.63 11.90
C GLU A 15 4.55 -10.35 11.24
N SER A 16 5.44 -9.59 10.60
CA SER A 16 4.99 -8.52 9.71
C SER A 16 4.36 -9.19 8.49
N SER A 17 3.04 -9.42 8.52
CA SER A 17 2.30 -9.78 7.32
C SER A 17 2.41 -8.63 6.33
N SER A 18 3.06 -8.86 5.19
CA SER A 18 3.10 -7.87 4.11
C SER A 18 1.91 -8.09 3.19
N ILE A 19 1.25 -7.00 2.80
CA ILE A 19 0.10 -7.04 1.91
C ILE A 19 0.54 -6.46 0.58
N THR A 20 0.34 -7.25 -0.48
CA THR A 20 0.59 -6.81 -1.86
C THR A 20 -0.73 -6.55 -2.56
N ILE A 21 -0.90 -5.33 -3.08
CA ILE A 21 -2.04 -4.91 -3.90
C ILE A 21 -1.50 -4.59 -5.29
N GLN A 22 -2.11 -5.16 -6.32
CA GLN A 22 -1.68 -5.01 -7.70
C GLN A 22 -2.73 -4.24 -8.50
N TYR A 23 -2.31 -3.15 -9.13
CA TYR A 23 -3.13 -2.41 -10.07
C TYR A 23 -2.69 -2.67 -11.51
N ARG A 24 -3.62 -2.46 -12.45
CA ARG A 24 -3.35 -2.49 -13.88
C ARG A 24 -3.82 -1.17 -14.47
N VAL A 25 -2.98 -0.59 -15.33
CA VAL A 25 -3.25 0.66 -16.03
C VAL A 25 -2.68 0.55 -17.44
N TRP A 26 -3.33 1.21 -18.39
CA TRP A 26 -2.82 1.32 -19.75
C TRP A 26 -1.68 2.35 -19.81
N GLU A 27 -0.75 2.16 -20.73
CA GLU A 27 0.26 3.19 -21.03
C GLU A 27 -0.38 4.43 -21.66
N GLU A 28 0.37 5.55 -21.65
CA GLU A 28 -0.02 6.80 -22.32
C GLU A 28 -1.39 7.36 -21.88
N GLN A 29 -1.84 7.01 -20.67
CA GLN A 29 -3.02 7.61 -20.06
C GLN A 29 -2.74 9.06 -19.65
N PRO A 30 -3.76 9.94 -19.66
CA PRO A 30 -3.63 11.31 -19.17
C PRO A 30 -3.08 11.37 -17.74
N ILE A 31 -2.37 12.46 -17.41
CA ILE A 31 -1.95 12.76 -16.04
C ILE A 31 -3.21 12.95 -15.17
N GLY A 32 -3.19 12.40 -13.95
CA GLY A 32 -4.32 12.40 -13.04
C GLY A 32 -5.33 11.28 -13.28
N THR A 33 -5.06 10.37 -14.21
CA THR A 33 -5.89 9.17 -14.41
C THR A 33 -5.92 8.35 -13.13
N GLN A 34 -7.12 8.06 -12.63
CA GLN A 34 -7.31 7.20 -11.48
C GLN A 34 -7.00 5.74 -11.87
N VAL A 35 -6.08 5.13 -11.12
CA VAL A 35 -5.62 3.74 -11.29
C VAL A 35 -6.37 2.80 -10.36
N GLY A 36 -6.68 3.26 -9.15
CA GLY A 36 -7.32 2.46 -8.12
C GLY A 36 -7.57 3.24 -6.84
N ARG A 37 -8.02 2.55 -5.79
CA ARG A 37 -8.33 3.15 -4.50
C ARG A 37 -7.90 2.26 -3.35
N LEU A 38 -6.72 2.57 -2.81
CA LEU A 38 -6.03 1.78 -1.80
C LEU A 38 -6.88 1.51 -0.55
N VAL A 39 -7.64 2.51 -0.09
CA VAL A 39 -8.50 2.35 1.09
C VAL A 39 -9.58 1.29 0.90
N ASP A 40 -10.12 1.14 -0.32
CA ASP A 40 -11.16 0.16 -0.61
C ASP A 40 -10.56 -1.26 -0.70
N ASP A 41 -9.31 -1.38 -1.17
CA ASP A 41 -8.57 -2.64 -1.22
C ASP A 41 -8.12 -3.12 0.18
N LEU A 42 -7.72 -2.20 1.06
CA LEU A 42 -7.37 -2.50 2.45
C LEU A 42 -8.59 -2.94 3.26
N ARG A 43 -9.73 -2.24 3.09
CA ARG A 43 -11.00 -2.60 3.74
C ARG A 43 -11.48 -4.00 3.39
N GLN A 44 -11.29 -4.44 2.14
CA GLN A 44 -11.65 -5.80 1.71
C GLN A 44 -10.81 -6.90 2.38
N ARG A 45 -9.69 -6.53 3.00
CA ARG A 45 -8.76 -7.45 3.68
C ARG A 45 -8.83 -7.33 5.20
N ASP A 46 -9.86 -6.65 5.72
CA ASP A 46 -10.03 -6.34 7.14
C ASP A 46 -8.86 -5.55 7.75
N GLU A 47 -8.06 -4.87 6.92
CA GLU A 47 -7.03 -3.95 7.36
C GLU A 47 -7.66 -2.59 7.68
N VAL A 48 -7.67 -2.24 8.97
CA VAL A 48 -8.35 -1.05 9.47
C VAL A 48 -7.32 -0.03 9.96
N GLY A 49 -7.26 1.12 9.30
CA GLY A 49 -6.41 2.25 9.68
C GLY A 49 -6.72 3.47 8.81
N LEU A 50 -6.48 4.67 9.34
CA LEU A 50 -6.57 5.89 8.53
C LEU A 50 -5.32 5.96 7.66
N LEU A 51 -5.47 6.19 6.35
CA LEU A 51 -4.32 6.35 5.45
C LEU A 51 -3.39 7.51 5.84
N GLU A 52 -3.85 8.44 6.68
CA GLU A 52 -3.06 9.51 7.27
C GLU A 52 -1.93 9.01 8.18
N ASP A 53 -2.07 7.80 8.74
CA ASP A 53 -1.03 7.13 9.55
C ASP A 53 -0.01 6.38 8.68
N PHE A 54 -0.24 6.28 7.37
CA PHE A 54 0.61 5.54 6.45
C PHE A 54 1.62 6.46 5.79
N GLN A 55 2.86 5.99 5.70
CA GLN A 55 3.89 6.65 4.90
C GLN A 55 4.02 5.95 3.55
N VAL A 56 3.89 6.71 2.46
CA VAL A 56 4.22 6.21 1.12
C VAL A 56 5.74 6.18 1.01
N VAL A 57 6.29 4.98 0.88
CA VAL A 57 7.72 4.75 0.68
C VAL A 57 7.91 4.07 -0.67
N GLU A 58 8.55 4.76 -1.60
CA GLU A 58 8.94 4.16 -2.88
C GLU A 58 10.25 3.39 -2.70
N GLN A 59 10.22 2.09 -2.99
CA GLN A 59 11.42 1.27 -3.00
C GLN A 59 11.87 1.03 -4.45
N GLY A 60 13.12 1.41 -4.76
CA GLY A 60 13.72 1.25 -6.09
C GLY A 60 13.49 2.46 -7.00
N LYS A 61 13.16 2.21 -8.27
CA LYS A 61 12.88 3.28 -9.25
C LYS A 61 11.49 3.86 -8.97
N ALA A 62 11.46 5.13 -8.61
CA ALA A 62 10.22 5.91 -8.48
C ALA A 62 9.39 5.78 -9.78
N LEU A 63 8.17 5.29 -9.65
CA LEU A 63 7.20 5.27 -10.74
C LEU A 63 6.36 6.54 -10.65
N PRO A 64 5.87 7.11 -11.77
CA PRO A 64 5.17 8.39 -11.76
C PRO A 64 3.70 8.20 -11.33
N PHE A 65 3.50 7.76 -10.09
CA PHE A 65 2.21 7.61 -9.43
C PHE A 65 2.16 8.44 -8.15
N SER A 66 0.96 8.69 -7.66
CA SER A 66 0.75 9.23 -6.32
C SER A 66 -0.43 8.58 -5.65
N VAL A 67 -0.38 8.55 -4.32
CA VAL A 67 -1.48 8.11 -3.47
C VAL A 67 -1.94 9.29 -2.65
N ASN A 68 -3.21 9.65 -2.76
CA ASN A 68 -3.82 10.65 -1.89
C ASN A 68 -4.07 10.01 -0.52
N THR A 69 -3.43 10.54 0.52
CA THR A 69 -3.50 9.99 1.89
C THR A 69 -4.85 10.21 2.56
N ARG A 70 -5.71 11.09 2.04
CA ARG A 70 -7.05 11.33 2.61
C ARG A 70 -8.07 10.31 2.13
N ASP A 71 -8.12 10.06 0.82
CA ASP A 71 -9.16 9.23 0.20
C ASP A 71 -8.63 7.91 -0.40
N GLY A 72 -7.32 7.71 -0.41
CA GLY A 72 -6.65 6.52 -0.92
C GLY A 72 -6.59 6.41 -2.43
N VAL A 73 -6.94 7.47 -3.18
CA VAL A 73 -6.90 7.43 -4.64
C VAL A 73 -5.46 7.29 -5.12
N VAL A 74 -5.21 6.26 -5.94
CA VAL A 74 -3.96 6.07 -6.66
C VAL A 74 -4.13 6.66 -8.06
N SER A 75 -3.24 7.56 -8.47
CA SER A 75 -3.33 8.27 -9.75
C SER A 75 -1.99 8.45 -10.45
N THR A 76 -2.01 8.63 -11.76
CA THR A 76 -0.83 8.94 -12.57
C THR A 76 -0.36 10.38 -12.31
N GLN A 77 0.95 10.58 -12.14
CA GLN A 77 1.59 11.90 -12.02
C GLN A 77 2.41 12.30 -13.25
N GLY A 78 2.59 11.38 -14.18
CA GLY A 78 3.36 11.63 -15.38
C GLY A 78 2.99 10.64 -16.47
N ARG A 79 3.67 10.76 -17.61
CA ARG A 79 3.49 9.85 -18.73
C ARG A 79 3.99 8.46 -18.34
N LEU A 80 3.15 7.45 -18.59
CA LEU A 80 3.50 6.04 -18.43
C LEU A 80 3.94 5.50 -19.79
N ASP A 81 5.24 5.52 -20.05
CA ASP A 81 5.87 4.90 -21.21
C ASP A 81 6.54 3.59 -20.73
N ARG A 82 6.04 2.44 -21.20
CA ARG A 82 6.50 1.12 -20.75
C ARG A 82 7.98 0.91 -21.07
N GLU A 83 8.42 1.35 -22.24
CA GLU A 83 9.81 1.25 -22.67
C GLU A 83 10.72 2.10 -21.79
N GLU A 84 10.30 3.28 -21.36
CA GLU A 84 11.08 4.11 -20.42
C GLU A 84 11.07 3.55 -18.99
N LEU A 85 9.94 3.02 -18.52
CA LEU A 85 9.79 2.50 -17.17
C LEU A 85 10.50 1.16 -16.97
N CYS A 86 10.41 0.24 -17.94
CA CYS A 86 10.95 -1.12 -17.85
C CYS A 86 12.39 -1.30 -18.37
N ARG A 87 13.06 -0.26 -18.87
CA ARG A 87 14.48 -0.37 -19.26
C ARG A 87 15.36 -0.76 -18.07
N GLY A 88 15.91 -1.97 -18.08
CA GLY A 88 16.86 -2.48 -17.08
C GLY A 88 16.35 -3.56 -16.13
N SER A 89 15.15 -4.11 -16.35
CA SER A 89 14.70 -5.37 -15.73
C SER A 89 15.29 -6.60 -16.41
#